data_AF-A0A4Y2IH82-F1
#
_entry.id   AF-A0A4Y2IH82-F1
#
_cell.length_a   1.000
_cell.length_b   1.000
_cell.length_c   1.000
_cell.angle_alpha   90.00
_cell.angle_beta   90.00
_cell.angle_gamma   90.00
#
_symmetry.space_group_name_H-M   'P 1'
#
loop_
_entity.id
_entity.type
_entity.pdbx_description
1 polymer ?
#
loop_
_entity_poly.entity_id
_entity_poly.type
_entity_poly.pdbx_seq_one_letter_code
_entity_poly.pdbx_strand_id
1 'polypeptide(L)'
;MLTIPASLMWSRRKIKETFNVSDYSVRKAQNLFKDQGFLAEPARRNGKQLSPDIIELVKKFYQLDEQSRILPGMKDVVSIGEKVYERKRLILCNLGELYSNFKLEYPNLKIGLSKFCSLRPKWCVLAGASGTHLVCVCTIHQNVILLIHGAGFEEEYKQLMSYIVCEGAGRECMLRHCDKCPSKDNLVQFLQAKFEDYDDEDIVEYNQWVSTDRTEMIRCLTSVGEFIEKLVEKLNKLIPHSYIAKSQSSFFKNLKGTASSNTAVVSMDFSENYAFTIQDEAQGYHWNSNSCTIHPVVIHCKDTSNVKLIIPLCIISDDLKHDISMVYEIQKNVTAFLKENYPHITNIHYFSDGCAGQYKNKYNFMNLCLHEKDFKLKAQWSFFATSHGKTECDGIGGTVKRLARKQSLQHHLDRQITTTNELFEFCKVNIANITFQHISKEAVDSTSLTLESRLKDTQLFQEPDYSTTFSQ
;
A
#
# COMPACT_ATOMS: atom_id res chain seq x y z
N MET A 1 8.21 -35.96 25.36
CA MET A 1 8.61 -36.38 26.72
C MET A 1 8.10 -37.80 26.86
N LEU A 2 8.96 -38.80 26.65
CA LEU A 2 8.59 -40.21 26.76
C LEU A 2 8.59 -40.60 28.24
N THR A 3 7.58 -41.35 28.70
CA THR A 3 7.54 -41.84 30.08
C THR A 3 8.60 -42.93 30.28
N ILE A 4 9.38 -42.79 31.34
CA ILE A 4 10.44 -43.76 31.68
C ILE A 4 9.77 -44.96 32.35
N PRO A 5 10.02 -46.20 31.90
CA PRO A 5 9.39 -47.38 32.48
C PRO A 5 9.75 -47.53 33.97
N ALA A 6 8.76 -47.78 34.82
CA ALA A 6 8.99 -47.98 36.27
C ALA A 6 9.93 -49.15 36.60
N SER A 7 10.19 -50.05 35.66
CA SER A 7 11.15 -51.16 35.83
C SER A 7 12.60 -50.67 36.06
N LEU A 8 12.90 -49.39 35.83
CA LEU A 8 14.26 -48.87 36.04
C LEU A 8 14.55 -48.45 37.49
N MET A 9 13.56 -48.18 38.37
CA MET A 9 13.78 -47.70 39.76
C MET A 9 14.92 -46.66 39.92
N TRP A 10 15.18 -45.83 38.90
CA TRP A 10 16.27 -44.86 38.96
C TRP A 10 15.87 -43.66 39.81
N SER A 11 16.80 -43.19 40.64
CA SER A 11 16.63 -41.94 41.38
C SER A 11 16.48 -40.76 40.42
N ARG A 12 15.77 -39.71 40.85
CA ARG A 12 15.57 -38.49 40.03
C ARG A 12 16.89 -37.91 39.52
N ARG A 13 17.91 -37.95 40.37
CA ARG A 13 19.27 -37.49 40.05
C ARG A 13 19.89 -38.30 38.91
N LYS A 14 19.79 -39.63 38.97
CA LYS A 14 20.28 -40.52 37.91
C LYS A 14 19.58 -40.27 36.58
N ILE A 15 18.25 -40.08 36.58
CA ILE A 15 17.49 -39.74 35.37
C ILE A 15 17.91 -38.37 34.80
N LYS A 16 18.05 -37.37 35.67
CA LYS A 16 18.46 -36.02 35.30
C LYS A 16 19.83 -36.02 34.61
N GLU A 17 20.79 -36.74 35.19
CA GLU A 17 22.16 -36.86 34.69
C GLU A 17 22.25 -37.72 33.42
N THR A 18 21.54 -38.86 33.35
CA THR A 18 21.59 -39.76 32.18
C THR A 18 20.92 -39.16 30.93
N PHE A 19 19.80 -38.45 31.09
CA PHE A 19 19.07 -37.88 29.95
C PHE A 19 19.30 -36.39 29.73
N ASN A 20 20.15 -35.76 30.56
CA ASN A 20 20.45 -34.32 30.52
C ASN A 20 19.19 -33.43 30.47
N VAL A 21 18.21 -33.73 31.32
CA VAL A 21 16.92 -33.02 31.40
C VAL A 21 16.76 -32.28 32.73
N SER A 22 15.87 -31.28 32.79
CA SER A 22 15.60 -30.56 34.03
C SER A 22 14.88 -31.41 35.09
N ASP A 23 15.09 -31.14 36.38
CA ASP A 23 14.40 -31.85 37.49
C ASP A 23 12.87 -31.72 37.38
N TYR A 24 12.39 -30.57 36.87
CA TYR A 24 10.98 -30.37 36.56
C TYR A 24 10.44 -31.38 35.55
N SER A 25 11.20 -31.63 34.47
CA SER A 25 10.82 -32.60 33.43
C SER A 25 10.80 -34.03 33.96
N VAL A 26 11.76 -34.38 34.82
CA VAL A 26 11.81 -35.70 35.48
C VAL A 26 10.61 -35.91 36.40
N ARG A 27 10.28 -34.92 37.25
CA ARG A 27 9.09 -34.98 38.13
C ARG A 27 7.81 -35.14 37.32
N LYS A 28 7.67 -34.37 36.25
CA LYS A 28 6.48 -34.40 35.39
C LYS A 28 6.34 -35.75 34.69
N ALA A 29 7.42 -36.32 34.16
CA ALA A 29 7.42 -37.62 33.52
C ALA A 29 7.11 -38.77 34.51
N GLN A 30 7.63 -38.71 35.74
CA GLN A 30 7.32 -39.68 36.80
C GLN A 30 5.86 -39.62 37.24
N ASN A 31 5.31 -38.41 37.40
CA ASN A 31 3.88 -38.24 37.72
C ASN A 31 3.01 -38.74 36.57
N LEU A 32 3.36 -38.40 35.32
CA LEU A 32 2.61 -38.87 34.15
C LEU A 32 2.60 -40.40 34.04
N PHE A 33 3.73 -41.04 34.35
CA PHE A 33 3.83 -42.50 34.41
C PHE A 33 2.96 -43.09 35.53
N LYS A 34 2.94 -42.47 36.73
CA LYS A 34 2.09 -42.92 37.84
C LYS A 34 0.60 -42.82 37.52
N ASP A 35 0.20 -41.75 36.83
CA ASP A 35 -1.20 -41.46 36.56
C ASP A 35 -1.75 -42.24 35.35
N GLN A 36 -0.93 -42.47 34.32
CA GLN A 36 -1.39 -42.99 33.01
C GLN A 36 -0.55 -44.17 32.46
N GLY A 37 0.48 -44.61 33.17
CA GLY A 37 1.28 -45.78 32.82
C GLY A 37 2.40 -45.55 31.80
N PHE A 38 2.96 -46.66 31.33
CA PHE A 38 4.04 -46.69 30.34
C PHE A 38 3.55 -46.19 28.98
N LEU A 39 4.36 -45.37 28.30
CA LEU A 39 4.03 -44.64 27.06
C LEU A 39 2.91 -43.61 27.16
N ALA A 40 2.51 -43.19 28.37
CA ALA A 40 1.56 -42.09 28.51
C ALA A 40 2.06 -40.81 27.82
N GLU A 41 1.19 -40.23 26.99
CA GLU A 41 1.43 -38.92 26.39
C GLU A 41 0.84 -37.82 27.27
N PRO A 42 1.54 -36.70 27.47
CA PRO A 42 0.95 -35.59 28.20
C PRO A 42 -0.30 -35.13 27.46
N ALA A 43 -1.42 -35.03 28.18
CA ALA A 43 -2.68 -34.56 27.63
C ALA A 43 -2.43 -33.29 26.81
N ARG A 44 -2.84 -33.30 25.53
CA ARG A 44 -2.74 -32.12 24.67
C ARG A 44 -3.50 -31.01 25.37
N ARG A 45 -2.80 -29.97 25.81
CA ARG A 45 -3.44 -28.74 26.25
C ARG A 45 -4.10 -28.13 25.02
N ASN A 46 -5.37 -28.44 24.83
CA ASN A 46 -6.19 -27.72 23.87
C ASN A 46 -6.24 -26.28 24.38
N GLY A 47 -5.39 -25.42 23.78
CA GLY A 47 -5.45 -23.99 24.03
C GLY A 47 -6.86 -23.49 23.73
N LYS A 48 -7.32 -22.46 24.45
CA LYS A 48 -8.61 -21.82 24.15
C LYS A 48 -8.69 -21.54 22.65
N GLN A 49 -9.68 -22.13 21.98
CA GLN A 49 -9.97 -21.79 20.59
C GLN A 49 -10.37 -20.32 20.56
N LEU A 50 -9.66 -19.54 19.75
CA LEU A 50 -10.05 -18.17 19.46
C LEU A 50 -11.34 -18.20 18.67
N SER A 51 -12.23 -17.25 18.92
CA SER A 51 -13.43 -17.11 18.11
C SER A 51 -13.04 -16.83 16.65
N PRO A 52 -13.83 -17.32 15.68
CA PRO A 52 -13.62 -17.06 14.26
C PRO A 52 -13.50 -15.56 13.95
N ASP A 53 -14.27 -14.73 14.65
CA ASP A 53 -14.27 -13.27 14.48
C ASP A 53 -12.91 -12.64 14.82
N ILE A 54 -12.24 -13.12 15.89
CA ILE A 54 -10.92 -12.62 16.27
C ILE A 54 -9.88 -13.04 15.22
N ILE A 55 -10.01 -14.23 14.65
CA ILE A 55 -9.12 -14.70 13.59
C ILE A 55 -9.26 -13.82 12.34
N GLU A 56 -10.49 -13.50 11.94
CA GLU A 56 -10.74 -12.63 10.80
C GLU A 56 -10.26 -11.20 11.06
N LEU A 57 -10.47 -10.68 12.28
CA LEU A 57 -9.97 -9.37 12.68
C LEU A 57 -8.44 -9.30 12.60
N VAL A 58 -7.73 -10.30 13.10
CA VAL A 58 -6.26 -10.38 13.00
C VAL A 58 -5.81 -10.42 11.54
N LYS A 59 -6.48 -11.23 10.70
CA LYS A 59 -6.17 -11.28 9.26
C LYS A 59 -6.42 -9.93 8.57
N LYS A 60 -7.49 -9.22 8.93
CA LYS A 60 -7.79 -7.87 8.43
C LYS A 60 -6.74 -6.88 8.91
N PHE A 61 -6.26 -7.00 10.15
CA PHE A 61 -5.21 -6.14 10.70
C PHE A 61 -3.90 -6.26 9.95
N TYR A 62 -3.47 -7.50 9.64
CA TYR A 62 -2.29 -7.74 8.78
C TYR A 62 -2.41 -7.11 7.38
N GLN A 63 -3.62 -6.92 6.88
CA GLN A 63 -3.92 -6.39 5.55
C GLN A 63 -4.16 -4.87 5.55
N LEU A 64 -4.05 -4.19 6.70
CA LEU A 64 -4.14 -2.74 6.74
C LEU A 64 -2.94 -2.12 6.01
N ASP A 65 -3.20 -1.11 5.19
CA ASP A 65 -2.15 -0.40 4.42
C ASP A 65 -1.12 0.31 5.31
N GLU A 66 -1.50 0.63 6.56
CA GLU A 66 -0.59 1.13 7.60
C GLU A 66 0.43 0.10 8.06
N GLN A 67 0.08 -1.19 8.01
CA GLN A 67 0.87 -2.28 8.60
C GLN A 67 1.57 -3.12 7.53
N SER A 68 0.99 -3.24 6.34
CA SER A 68 1.59 -3.92 5.20
C SER A 68 1.29 -3.21 3.89
N ARG A 69 2.24 -3.24 2.94
CA ARG A 69 2.09 -2.68 1.60
C ARG A 69 2.01 -3.76 0.54
N ILE A 70 1.15 -3.58 -0.46
CA ILE A 70 1.12 -4.43 -1.65
C ILE A 70 2.43 -4.21 -2.43
N LEU A 71 3.06 -5.32 -2.83
CA LEU A 71 4.23 -5.29 -3.69
C LEU A 71 3.81 -5.25 -5.17
N PRO A 72 4.27 -4.25 -5.95
CA PRO A 72 3.79 -4.03 -7.32
C PRO A 72 4.44 -4.96 -8.35
N GLY A 73 5.54 -5.64 -7.99
CA GLY A 73 6.36 -6.37 -8.95
C GLY A 73 5.64 -7.57 -9.57
N MET A 74 5.97 -7.91 -10.82
CA MET A 74 5.38 -9.05 -11.52
C MET A 74 5.63 -10.38 -10.78
N LYS A 75 6.72 -10.51 -10.03
CA LYS A 75 7.09 -11.74 -9.31
C LYS A 75 6.51 -11.83 -7.89
N ASP A 76 5.77 -10.82 -7.45
CA ASP A 76 5.35 -10.66 -6.06
C ASP A 76 4.00 -11.32 -5.75
N VAL A 77 3.92 -12.63 -5.95
CA VAL A 77 2.69 -13.40 -5.77
C VAL A 77 2.96 -14.73 -5.04
N VAL A 78 1.99 -15.20 -4.25
CA VAL A 78 2.03 -16.46 -3.50
C VAL A 78 0.86 -17.34 -3.92
N SER A 79 1.12 -18.63 -4.15
CA SER A 79 0.07 -19.63 -4.37
C SER A 79 -0.52 -20.09 -3.03
N ILE A 80 -1.85 -20.06 -2.90
CA ILE A 80 -2.57 -20.47 -1.69
C ILE A 80 -3.24 -21.85 -1.86
N GLY A 81 -3.25 -22.39 -3.08
CA GLY A 81 -3.84 -23.69 -3.42
C GLY A 81 -3.73 -23.97 -4.91
N GLU A 82 -4.51 -24.92 -5.43
CA GLU A 82 -4.56 -25.18 -6.87
C GLU A 82 -5.10 -23.95 -7.62
N LYS A 83 -4.22 -23.28 -8.36
CA LYS A 83 -4.49 -22.13 -9.23
C LYS A 83 -5.03 -20.84 -8.57
N VAL A 84 -5.08 -20.74 -7.24
CA VAL A 84 -5.42 -19.49 -6.53
C VAL A 84 -4.15 -18.77 -6.09
N TYR A 85 -4.01 -17.52 -6.55
CA TYR A 85 -2.83 -16.69 -6.34
C TYR A 85 -3.19 -15.39 -5.66
N GLU A 86 -2.47 -15.04 -4.59
CA GLU A 86 -2.61 -13.75 -3.90
C GLU A 86 -1.33 -12.94 -3.94
N ARG A 87 -1.48 -11.62 -4.01
CA ARG A 87 -0.37 -10.66 -4.06
C ARG A 87 0.39 -10.65 -2.74
N LYS A 88 1.72 -10.66 -2.82
CA LYS A 88 2.57 -10.47 -1.64
C LYS A 88 2.30 -9.07 -1.06
N ARG A 89 2.05 -9.03 0.24
CA ARG A 89 2.03 -7.80 1.04
C ARG A 89 3.24 -7.83 1.95
N LEU A 90 4.11 -6.84 1.86
CA LEU A 90 5.26 -6.72 2.76
C LEU A 90 4.83 -6.02 4.04
N ILE A 91 5.04 -6.69 5.17
CA ILE A 91 4.84 -6.09 6.49
C ILE A 91 5.95 -5.06 6.73
N LEU A 92 5.56 -3.85 7.14
CA LEU A 92 6.46 -2.70 7.26
C LEU A 92 7.30 -2.68 8.54
N CYS A 93 6.89 -3.43 9.56
CA CYS A 93 7.51 -3.50 10.87
C CYS A 93 7.79 -4.95 11.28
N ASN A 94 8.53 -5.14 12.38
CA ASN A 94 8.73 -6.49 12.89
C ASN A 94 7.43 -7.04 13.51
N LEU A 95 7.34 -8.37 13.66
CA LEU A 95 6.11 -8.99 14.17
C LEU A 95 5.81 -8.64 15.64
N GLY A 96 6.83 -8.25 16.41
CA GLY A 96 6.68 -7.80 17.79
C GLY A 96 6.01 -6.42 17.87
N GLU A 97 6.52 -5.45 17.12
CA GLU A 97 5.97 -4.10 16.95
C GLU A 97 4.54 -4.16 16.41
N LEU A 98 4.31 -4.97 15.39
CA LEU A 98 2.97 -5.14 14.82
C LEU A 98 1.97 -5.64 15.86
N TYR A 99 2.39 -6.55 16.73
CA TYR A 99 1.58 -7.04 17.84
C TYR A 99 1.37 -5.98 18.93
N SER A 100 2.38 -5.17 19.25
CA SER A 100 2.24 -4.02 20.14
C SER A 100 1.20 -3.02 19.61
N ASN A 101 1.27 -2.69 18.32
CA ASN A 101 0.27 -1.85 17.65
C ASN A 101 -1.14 -2.47 17.71
N PHE A 102 -1.26 -3.78 17.46
CA PHE A 102 -2.52 -4.49 17.58
C PHE A 102 -3.09 -4.41 19.02
N LYS A 103 -2.23 -4.48 20.04
CA LYS A 103 -2.64 -4.39 21.45
C LYS A 103 -3.03 -2.98 21.87
N LEU A 104 -2.42 -1.96 21.27
CA LEU A 104 -2.81 -0.57 21.49
C LEU A 104 -4.22 -0.31 20.92
N GLU A 105 -4.54 -0.83 19.74
CA GLU A 105 -5.87 -0.68 19.15
C GLU A 105 -6.93 -1.58 19.80
N TYR A 106 -6.55 -2.79 20.23
CA TYR A 106 -7.46 -3.78 20.81
C TYR A 106 -6.98 -4.29 22.18
N PRO A 107 -6.95 -3.43 23.20
CA PRO A 107 -6.41 -3.78 24.52
C PRO A 107 -7.19 -4.91 25.21
N ASN A 108 -8.49 -5.03 24.92
CA ASN A 108 -9.38 -6.01 25.53
C ASN A 108 -9.26 -7.42 24.95
N LEU A 109 -8.58 -7.60 23.81
CA LEU A 109 -8.47 -8.90 23.14
C LEU A 109 -7.36 -9.76 23.75
N LYS A 110 -7.72 -10.92 24.32
CA LYS A 110 -6.78 -11.89 24.91
C LYS A 110 -6.17 -12.81 23.86
N ILE A 111 -5.30 -12.25 23.02
CA ILE A 111 -4.40 -13.00 22.11
C ILE A 111 -2.95 -12.83 22.56
N GLY A 112 -2.13 -13.87 22.39
CA GLY A 112 -0.68 -13.84 22.64
C GLY A 112 0.13 -13.76 21.34
N LEU A 113 1.36 -13.25 21.41
CA LEU A 113 2.23 -12.99 20.25
C LEU A 113 2.40 -14.21 19.34
N SER A 114 2.72 -15.39 19.90
CA SER A 114 2.92 -16.60 19.08
C SER A 114 1.68 -16.98 18.28
N LYS A 115 0.49 -16.82 18.87
CA LYS A 115 -0.77 -17.13 18.19
C LYS A 115 -1.10 -16.07 17.13
N PHE A 116 -0.85 -14.80 17.42
CA PHE A 116 -0.95 -13.70 16.45
C PHE A 116 -0.08 -13.96 15.22
N CYS A 117 1.22 -14.25 15.43
CA CYS A 117 2.15 -14.58 14.35
C CYS A 117 1.74 -15.82 13.55
N SER A 118 1.15 -16.84 14.19
CA SER A 118 0.66 -18.04 13.51
C SER A 118 -0.58 -17.80 12.64
N LEU A 119 -1.35 -16.76 12.92
CA LEU A 119 -2.54 -16.38 12.15
C LEU A 119 -2.22 -15.49 10.94
N ARG A 120 -0.94 -15.15 10.76
CA ARG A 120 -0.45 -14.37 9.62
C ARG A 120 -0.81 -15.05 8.30
N PRO A 121 -1.50 -14.35 7.37
CA PRO A 121 -1.73 -14.87 6.03
C PRO A 121 -0.44 -15.21 5.29
N LYS A 122 -0.43 -16.28 4.47
CA LYS A 122 0.76 -16.72 3.73
C LYS A 122 1.31 -15.65 2.78
N TRP A 123 0.45 -14.78 2.27
CA TRP A 123 0.79 -13.68 1.36
C TRP A 123 1.31 -12.43 2.08
N CYS A 124 1.17 -12.33 3.40
CA CYS A 124 1.83 -11.29 4.21
C CYS A 124 3.26 -11.73 4.55
N VAL A 125 4.23 -11.23 3.79
CA VAL A 125 5.65 -11.61 3.87
C VAL A 125 6.45 -10.61 4.71
N LEU A 126 7.53 -11.10 5.33
CA LEU A 126 8.51 -10.25 6.03
C LEU A 126 9.65 -9.90 5.07
N ALA A 127 10.37 -8.83 5.38
CA ALA A 127 11.63 -8.51 4.71
C ALA A 127 12.63 -9.66 4.89
N GLY A 128 13.19 -10.16 3.78
CA GLY A 128 14.21 -11.22 3.78
C GLY A 128 13.98 -12.35 2.76
N ALA A 129 12.78 -12.48 2.19
CA ALA A 129 12.57 -13.37 1.04
C ALA A 129 13.10 -12.72 -0.25
N SER A 130 13.60 -13.51 -1.21
CA SER A 130 14.05 -12.96 -2.49
C SER A 130 12.94 -12.16 -3.17
N GLY A 131 13.26 -10.93 -3.59
CA GLY A 131 12.32 -9.98 -4.18
C GLY A 131 11.56 -9.08 -3.19
N THR A 132 11.81 -9.13 -1.86
CA THR A 132 11.16 -8.24 -0.89
C THR A 132 11.80 -6.84 -0.84
N HIS A 133 11.91 -6.17 -1.98
CA HIS A 133 12.35 -4.78 -2.02
C HIS A 133 11.16 -3.85 -1.78
N LEU A 134 11.30 -2.91 -0.84
CA LEU A 134 10.36 -1.81 -0.70
C LEU A 134 10.60 -0.80 -1.82
N VAL A 135 9.81 -0.91 -2.90
CA VAL A 135 9.88 0.01 -4.06
C VAL A 135 8.77 1.07 -3.97
N CYS A 136 9.00 2.25 -4.53
CA CYS A 136 8.13 3.42 -4.47
C CYS A 136 7.78 3.83 -3.03
N VAL A 137 8.81 4.03 -2.19
CA VAL A 137 8.65 4.58 -0.84
C VAL A 137 8.42 6.09 -0.90
N CYS A 138 7.71 6.62 0.09
CA CYS A 138 7.52 8.06 0.21
C CYS A 138 8.82 8.72 0.68
N THR A 139 9.43 9.55 -0.16
CA THR A 139 10.69 10.26 0.14
C THR A 139 10.58 11.15 1.36
N ILE A 140 9.40 11.72 1.63
CA ILE A 140 9.14 12.55 2.82
C ILE A 140 9.30 11.74 4.11
N HIS A 141 8.80 10.50 4.14
CA HIS A 141 8.97 9.61 5.29
C HIS A 141 10.38 9.02 5.31
N GLN A 142 10.85 8.50 4.17
CA GLN A 142 12.12 7.78 4.08
C GLN A 142 13.31 8.67 4.42
N ASN A 143 13.32 9.93 4.00
CA ASN A 143 14.44 10.83 4.29
C ASN A 143 14.55 11.15 5.78
N VAL A 144 13.43 11.25 6.51
CA VAL A 144 13.47 11.40 7.97
C VAL A 144 14.01 10.13 8.63
N ILE A 145 13.58 8.95 8.18
CA ILE A 145 14.09 7.67 8.70
C ILE A 145 15.60 7.55 8.44
N LEU A 146 16.08 7.95 7.26
CA LEU A 146 17.51 7.90 6.93
C LEU A 146 18.33 8.90 7.76
N LEU A 147 17.79 10.09 8.07
CA LEU A 147 18.44 11.05 8.97
C LEU A 147 18.59 10.47 10.38
N ILE A 148 17.50 9.95 10.95
CA ILE A 148 17.48 9.31 12.28
C ILE A 148 18.49 8.16 12.34
N HIS A 149 18.51 7.31 11.30
CA HIS A 149 19.47 6.20 11.22
C HIS A 149 20.92 6.69 11.08
N GLY A 150 21.17 7.73 10.28
CA GLY A 150 22.52 8.29 10.11
C GLY A 150 23.08 8.87 11.41
N ALA A 151 22.21 9.44 12.26
CA ALA A 151 22.58 9.91 13.59
C ALA A 151 22.69 8.80 14.66
N GLY A 152 22.38 7.54 14.32
CA GLY A 152 22.43 6.44 15.28
C GLY A 152 21.38 6.51 16.39
N PHE A 153 20.26 7.21 16.16
CA PHE A 153 19.19 7.30 17.15
C PHE A 153 18.43 5.97 17.28
N GLU A 154 18.07 5.62 18.52
CA GLU A 154 17.22 4.46 18.80
C GLU A 154 15.73 4.81 18.59
N GLU A 155 15.39 6.09 18.65
CA GLU A 155 14.03 6.59 18.57
C GLU A 155 13.46 6.57 17.14
N GLU A 156 12.17 6.23 17.01
CA GLU A 156 11.45 6.32 15.75
C GLU A 156 10.98 7.76 15.46
N TYR A 157 10.76 8.07 14.18
CA TYR A 157 10.21 9.37 13.77
C TYR A 157 8.86 9.70 14.46
N LYS A 158 8.05 8.70 14.79
CA LYS A 158 6.77 8.90 15.51
C LYS A 158 6.98 9.40 16.94
N GLN A 159 8.04 8.94 17.60
CA GLN A 159 8.41 9.43 18.93
C GLN A 159 8.92 10.87 18.81
N LEU A 160 9.76 11.16 17.81
CA LEU A 160 10.22 12.53 17.55
C LEU A 160 9.07 13.50 17.22
N MET A 161 8.04 13.04 16.51
CA MET A 161 6.84 13.85 16.25
C MET A 161 6.14 14.27 17.54
N SER A 162 6.12 13.43 18.58
CA SER A 162 5.44 13.72 19.85
C SER A 162 6.03 14.90 20.61
N TYR A 163 7.29 15.27 20.35
CA TYR A 163 7.91 16.47 20.92
C TYR A 163 7.42 17.77 20.28
N ILE A 164 6.79 17.73 19.09
CA ILE A 164 6.35 18.91 18.34
C ILE A 164 4.81 19.07 18.35
N VAL A 165 4.06 18.07 18.81
CA VAL A 165 2.59 18.08 18.84
C VAL A 165 2.07 17.86 20.25
N CYS A 166 0.90 18.43 20.56
CA CYS A 166 0.24 18.19 21.85
C CYS A 166 -0.08 16.70 22.08
N GLU A 167 -0.17 16.31 23.35
CA GLU A 167 -0.69 15.00 23.74
C GLU A 167 -2.12 14.82 23.24
N GLY A 168 -2.41 13.72 22.54
CA GLY A 168 -3.70 13.49 21.88
C GLY A 168 -3.92 14.27 20.57
N ALA A 169 -2.84 14.71 19.92
CA ALA A 169 -2.79 15.50 18.68
C ALA A 169 -3.99 15.33 17.74
N GLY A 170 -4.94 16.27 17.85
CA GLY A 170 -6.07 16.41 16.93
C GLY A 170 -5.66 17.00 15.58
N ARG A 171 -6.65 17.20 14.71
CA ARG A 171 -6.48 17.76 13.36
C ARG A 171 -5.65 19.04 13.35
N GLU A 172 -5.96 19.99 14.24
CA GLU A 172 -5.30 21.29 14.28
C GLU A 172 -3.81 21.18 14.64
N CYS A 173 -3.45 20.26 15.56
CA CYS A 173 -2.04 20.06 15.92
C CYS A 173 -1.25 19.42 14.78
N MET A 174 -1.83 18.41 14.13
CA MET A 174 -1.18 17.68 13.03
C MET A 174 -1.07 18.53 11.74
N LEU A 175 -2.02 19.42 11.50
CA LEU A 175 -1.98 20.38 10.39
C LEU A 175 -1.21 21.66 10.72
N ARG A 176 -0.60 21.76 11.92
CA ARG A 176 0.19 22.92 12.38
C ARG A 176 -0.61 24.22 12.51
N HIS A 177 -1.91 24.14 12.77
CA HIS A 177 -2.80 25.27 13.03
C HIS A 177 -3.03 25.52 14.54
N CYS A 178 -2.36 24.77 15.42
CA CYS A 178 -2.55 24.89 16.86
C CYS A 178 -1.49 25.80 17.48
N ASP A 179 -1.94 26.91 18.08
CA ASP A 179 -1.08 27.87 18.79
C ASP A 179 -0.52 27.34 20.12
N LYS A 180 -1.04 26.19 20.60
CA LYS A 180 -0.64 25.56 21.86
C LYS A 180 0.34 24.40 21.69
N CYS A 181 0.71 24.06 20.45
CA CYS A 181 1.69 23.01 20.21
C CYS A 181 3.03 23.37 20.87
N PRO A 182 3.72 22.39 21.47
CA PRO A 182 5.09 22.61 21.92
C PRO A 182 5.92 23.20 20.79
N SER A 183 6.71 24.24 21.10
CA SER A 183 7.59 24.86 20.12
C SER A 183 8.57 23.81 19.58
N LYS A 184 9.14 24.11 18.40
CA LYS A 184 10.24 23.31 17.83
C LYS A 184 11.42 23.23 18.81
N ASP A 185 11.52 24.17 19.74
CA ASP A 185 12.56 24.28 20.76
C ASP A 185 12.67 23.03 21.64
N ASN A 186 11.55 22.36 21.97
CA ASN A 186 11.61 21.12 22.76
C ASN A 186 12.32 19.99 21.99
N LEU A 187 12.09 19.90 20.68
CA LEU A 187 12.79 18.93 19.84
C LEU A 187 14.26 19.32 19.67
N VAL A 188 14.54 20.62 19.48
CA VAL A 188 15.93 21.11 19.35
C VAL A 188 16.72 20.80 20.63
N GLN A 189 16.16 21.08 21.81
CA GLN A 189 16.79 20.77 23.10
C GLN A 189 17.05 19.27 23.25
N PHE A 190 16.09 18.41 22.87
CA PHE A 190 16.27 16.97 22.88
C PHE A 190 17.41 16.53 21.95
N LEU A 191 17.48 17.10 20.75
CA LEU A 191 18.54 16.79 19.78
C LEU A 191 19.91 17.29 20.24
N GLN A 192 19.99 18.50 20.81
CA GLN A 192 21.21 19.05 21.40
C GLN A 192 21.71 18.18 22.55
N ALA A 193 20.83 17.70 23.43
CA ALA A 193 21.21 16.79 24.51
C ALA A 193 21.74 15.43 23.99
N LYS A 194 21.28 14.96 22.82
CA LYS A 194 21.79 13.74 22.20
C LYS A 194 23.18 13.92 21.57
N PHE A 195 23.56 15.14 21.25
CA PHE A 195 24.86 15.50 20.71
C PHE A 195 25.73 16.27 21.71
N GLU A 196 25.45 16.17 23.03
CA GLU A 196 26.17 16.93 24.05
C GLU A 196 27.69 16.64 24.08
N ASP A 197 28.09 15.44 23.68
CA ASP A 197 29.49 15.01 23.58
C ASP A 197 30.19 15.42 22.26
N TYR A 198 29.50 16.13 21.37
CA TYR A 198 29.97 16.51 20.02
C TYR A 198 30.00 18.03 19.85
N ASP A 199 30.97 18.52 19.09
CA ASP A 199 31.01 19.93 18.70
C ASP A 199 30.03 20.20 17.54
N ASP A 200 29.51 21.43 17.45
CA ASP A 200 28.57 21.81 16.38
C ASP A 200 29.13 21.61 14.96
N GLU A 201 30.47 21.62 14.82
CA GLU A 201 31.21 21.42 13.58
C GLU A 201 31.47 19.94 13.23
N ASP A 202 31.18 19.02 14.16
CA ASP A 202 31.37 17.58 13.92
C ASP A 202 30.47 17.10 12.78
N ILE A 203 30.97 16.12 12.02
CA ILE A 203 30.33 15.70 10.78
C ILE A 203 29.42 14.50 11.03
N VAL A 204 28.15 14.64 10.65
CA VAL A 204 27.17 13.55 10.60
C VAL A 204 27.03 13.05 9.16
N GLU A 205 27.21 11.74 8.98
CA GLU A 205 27.04 11.06 7.69
C GLU A 205 25.66 10.40 7.61
N TYR A 206 24.89 10.71 6.56
CA TYR A 206 23.61 10.06 6.30
C TYR A 206 23.31 9.96 4.82
N ASN A 207 22.38 9.08 4.46
CA ASN A 207 21.88 8.97 3.10
C ASN A 207 20.57 9.75 2.93
N GLN A 208 20.32 10.28 1.74
CA GLN A 208 19.07 10.99 1.44
C GLN A 208 18.64 10.74 0.00
N TRP A 209 17.33 10.57 -0.23
CA TRP A 209 16.76 10.65 -1.56
C TRP A 209 16.59 12.09 -2.01
N VAL A 210 17.11 12.40 -3.19
CA VAL A 210 16.93 13.69 -3.87
C VAL A 210 16.24 13.45 -5.20
N SER A 211 15.18 14.21 -5.46
CA SER A 211 14.41 14.16 -6.70
C SER A 211 14.64 15.47 -7.45
N THR A 212 15.53 15.45 -8.44
CA THR A 212 15.63 16.48 -9.48
C THR A 212 14.92 15.95 -10.72
N ASP A 213 15.64 15.63 -11.80
CA ASP A 213 15.11 14.96 -13.00
C ASP A 213 15.07 13.44 -12.84
N ARG A 214 15.99 12.90 -12.04
CA ARG A 214 16.04 11.50 -11.61
C ARG A 214 16.03 11.46 -10.10
N THR A 215 15.44 10.42 -9.54
CA THR A 215 15.49 10.20 -8.08
C THR A 215 16.66 9.30 -7.76
N GLU A 216 17.63 9.85 -7.03
CA GLU A 216 18.83 9.14 -6.62
C GLU A 216 19.04 9.25 -5.11
N MET A 217 19.70 8.24 -4.55
CA MET A 217 20.14 8.26 -3.16
C MET A 217 21.56 8.80 -3.14
N ILE A 218 21.74 9.92 -2.47
CA ILE A 218 23.05 10.53 -2.27
C ILE A 218 23.50 10.34 -0.82
N ARG A 219 24.81 10.32 -0.63
CA ARG A 219 25.44 10.38 0.69
C ARG A 219 25.72 11.84 1.00
N CYS A 220 25.27 12.29 2.17
CA CYS A 220 25.44 13.65 2.66
C CYS A 220 26.36 13.65 3.89
N LEU A 221 27.19 14.68 3.97
CA LEU A 221 28.03 15.02 5.12
C LEU A 221 27.62 16.43 5.51
N THR A 222 27.09 16.61 6.71
CA THR A 222 26.74 17.94 7.24
C THR A 222 27.25 18.07 8.67
N SER A 223 27.41 19.29 9.16
CA SER A 223 27.75 19.52 10.56
C SER A 223 26.59 19.09 11.48
N VAL A 224 26.85 18.91 12.78
CA VAL A 224 25.81 18.60 13.78
C VAL A 224 24.76 19.70 13.80
N GLY A 225 25.16 20.98 13.80
CA GLY A 225 24.24 22.11 13.76
C GLY A 225 23.30 22.08 12.55
N GLU A 226 23.86 21.91 11.35
CA GLU A 226 23.08 21.80 10.11
C GLU A 226 22.18 20.56 10.09
N PHE A 227 22.63 19.44 10.66
CA PHE A 227 21.86 18.22 10.76
C PHE A 227 20.61 18.41 11.61
N ILE A 228 20.73 19.05 12.78
CA ILE A 228 19.62 19.31 13.70
C ILE A 228 18.56 20.17 13.00
N GLU A 229 18.97 21.28 12.38
CA GLU A 229 18.06 22.17 11.65
C GLU A 229 17.30 21.42 10.55
N LYS A 230 18.02 20.61 9.77
CA LYS A 230 17.46 19.83 8.68
C LYS A 230 16.48 18.76 9.16
N LEU A 231 16.80 18.05 10.25
CA LEU A 231 15.91 17.06 10.84
C LEU A 231 14.61 17.71 11.34
N VAL A 232 14.71 18.85 12.02
CA VAL A 232 13.56 19.64 12.49
C VAL A 232 12.72 20.10 11.30
N GLU A 233 13.33 20.64 10.24
CA GLU A 233 12.63 21.08 9.04
C GLU A 233 11.87 19.93 8.35
N LYS A 234 12.53 18.78 8.16
CA LYS A 234 11.93 17.60 7.53
C LYS A 234 10.81 17.00 8.39
N LEU A 235 10.98 16.96 9.72
CA LEU A 235 9.92 16.52 10.64
C LEU A 235 8.69 17.43 10.59
N ASN A 236 8.90 18.76 10.56
CA ASN A 236 7.80 19.72 10.41
C ASN A 236 7.01 19.52 9.11
N LYS A 237 7.67 19.12 8.01
CA LYS A 237 7.02 18.75 6.75
C LYS A 237 6.35 17.36 6.83
N LEU A 238 6.93 16.43 7.57
CA LEU A 238 6.43 15.07 7.71
C LEU A 238 5.13 14.98 8.50
N ILE A 239 4.98 15.74 9.59
CA ILE A 239 3.80 15.69 10.47
C ILE A 239 2.48 15.87 9.69
N PRO A 240 2.24 16.98 8.97
CA PRO A 240 0.99 17.17 8.24
C PRO A 240 0.84 16.14 7.11
N HIS A 241 1.93 15.79 6.42
CA HIS A 241 1.90 14.78 5.35
C HIS A 241 1.45 13.41 5.86
N SER A 242 1.98 12.96 7.00
CA SER A 242 1.63 11.69 7.63
C SER A 242 0.17 11.66 8.06
N TYR A 243 -0.32 12.77 8.64
CA TYR A 243 -1.73 12.90 9.02
C TYR A 243 -2.68 12.91 7.82
N ILE A 244 -2.35 13.64 6.75
CA ILE A 244 -3.16 13.68 5.52
C ILE A 244 -3.21 12.29 4.88
N ALA A 245 -2.07 11.62 4.74
CA ALA A 245 -2.00 10.27 4.18
C ALA A 245 -2.87 9.28 4.97
N LYS A 246 -2.79 9.31 6.30
CA LYS A 246 -3.61 8.46 7.18
C LYS A 246 -5.10 8.79 7.07
N SER A 247 -5.45 10.08 7.10
CA SER A 247 -6.83 10.54 7.03
C SER A 247 -7.50 10.18 5.70
N GLN A 248 -6.81 10.38 4.58
CA GLN A 248 -7.32 10.05 3.24
C GLN A 248 -7.46 8.55 3.03
N SER A 249 -6.49 7.75 3.51
CA SER A 249 -6.57 6.29 3.45
C SER A 249 -7.75 5.75 4.29
N SER A 250 -7.94 6.30 5.49
CA SER A 250 -9.08 5.99 6.35
C SER A 250 -10.40 6.38 5.71
N PHE A 251 -10.49 7.57 5.11
CA PHE A 251 -11.67 8.03 4.38
C PHE A 251 -12.03 7.09 3.22
N PHE A 252 -11.06 6.70 2.39
CA PHE A 252 -11.26 5.73 1.32
C PHE A 252 -11.78 4.39 1.83
N LYS A 253 -11.16 3.85 2.89
CA LYS A 253 -11.58 2.58 3.51
C LYS A 253 -13.01 2.66 4.04
N ASN A 254 -13.38 3.75 4.71
CA ASN A 254 -14.72 3.96 5.24
C ASN A 254 -15.74 4.07 4.11
N LEU A 255 -15.44 4.85 3.07
CA LEU A 255 -16.32 5.02 1.93
C LEU A 255 -16.60 3.69 1.21
N LYS A 256 -15.59 2.82 1.04
CA LYS A 256 -15.76 1.46 0.51
C LYS A 256 -16.70 0.56 1.34
N GLY A 257 -17.01 0.93 2.59
CA GLY A 257 -17.93 0.20 3.47
C GLY A 257 -19.30 0.86 3.60
N THR A 258 -19.32 2.19 3.70
CA THR A 258 -20.52 2.97 4.03
C THR A 258 -21.24 3.56 2.82
N ALA A 259 -20.67 3.49 1.62
CA ALA A 259 -21.31 3.98 0.41
C ALA A 259 -22.74 3.41 0.23
N SER A 260 -23.65 4.27 -0.25
CA SER A 260 -25.02 3.90 -0.57
C SER A 260 -25.08 2.92 -1.75
N SER A 261 -26.20 2.22 -1.90
CA SER A 261 -26.37 1.23 -2.98
C SER A 261 -26.34 1.83 -4.39
N ASN A 262 -26.69 3.10 -4.52
CA ASN A 262 -26.64 3.86 -5.77
C ASN A 262 -25.28 4.55 -6.03
N THR A 263 -24.26 4.30 -5.20
CA THR A 263 -22.94 4.92 -5.33
C THR A 263 -21.87 3.88 -5.62
N ALA A 264 -21.11 4.07 -6.70
CA ALA A 264 -19.88 3.33 -6.98
C ALA A 264 -18.66 4.10 -6.49
N VAL A 265 -17.79 3.46 -5.72
CA VAL A 265 -16.47 3.97 -5.38
C VAL A 265 -15.47 3.38 -6.38
N VAL A 266 -14.86 4.23 -7.21
CA VAL A 266 -14.01 3.81 -8.32
C VAL A 266 -12.58 4.24 -8.04
N SER A 267 -11.70 3.29 -7.79
CA SER A 267 -10.24 3.52 -7.71
C SER A 267 -9.64 3.31 -9.08
N MET A 268 -8.77 4.22 -9.52
CA MET A 268 -8.09 4.12 -10.80
C MET A 268 -6.63 4.55 -10.69
N ASP A 269 -5.75 3.86 -11.41
CA ASP A 269 -4.34 4.18 -11.42
C ASP A 269 -3.68 3.78 -12.75
N PHE A 270 -2.62 4.48 -13.14
CA PHE A 270 -1.80 4.09 -14.28
C PHE A 270 -0.77 3.07 -13.83
N SER A 271 -0.81 1.86 -14.38
CA SER A 271 0.33 0.98 -14.27
C SER A 271 1.43 1.47 -15.20
N GLU A 272 2.70 1.27 -14.82
CA GLU A 272 3.84 1.48 -15.73
C GLU A 272 3.56 0.85 -17.11
N ASN A 273 3.96 1.49 -18.21
CA ASN A 273 3.71 0.94 -19.54
C ASN A 273 4.32 -0.46 -19.66
N TYR A 274 3.57 -1.37 -20.25
CA TYR A 274 4.04 -2.73 -20.45
C TYR A 274 4.78 -2.81 -21.79
N ALA A 275 6.10 -2.94 -21.72
CA ALA A 275 6.91 -3.28 -22.87
C ALA A 275 6.68 -4.76 -23.23
N PHE A 276 6.34 -5.02 -24.50
CA PHE A 276 6.13 -6.38 -24.97
C PHE A 276 7.43 -7.19 -24.84
N THR A 277 7.30 -8.39 -24.29
CA THR A 277 8.42 -9.32 -24.12
C THR A 277 8.34 -10.38 -25.20
N ILE A 278 9.47 -10.69 -25.83
CA ILE A 278 9.64 -11.78 -26.79
C ILE A 278 10.67 -12.76 -26.20
N GLN A 279 10.48 -14.06 -26.40
CA GLN A 279 11.40 -15.07 -25.84
C GLN A 279 12.74 -15.09 -26.58
N ASP A 280 12.71 -15.26 -27.90
CA ASP A 280 13.90 -15.30 -28.76
C ASP A 280 14.13 -13.91 -29.38
N GLU A 281 14.32 -12.92 -28.50
CA GLU A 281 14.45 -11.52 -28.87
C GLU A 281 15.80 -11.25 -29.59
N ALA A 282 15.74 -10.67 -30.79
CA ALA A 282 16.93 -10.25 -31.51
C ALA A 282 17.65 -9.11 -30.76
N GLN A 283 18.99 -9.08 -30.81
CA GLN A 283 19.80 -8.11 -30.05
C GLN A 283 19.38 -6.63 -30.24
N GLY A 284 18.92 -6.25 -31.44
CA GLY A 284 18.46 -4.89 -31.75
C GLY A 284 17.06 -4.55 -31.23
N TYR A 285 16.21 -5.54 -30.95
CA TYR A 285 14.83 -5.33 -30.48
C TYR A 285 14.79 -4.79 -29.05
N HIS A 286 15.85 -5.02 -28.27
CA HIS A 286 15.99 -4.54 -26.89
C HIS A 286 15.83 -3.02 -26.74
N TRP A 287 16.14 -2.26 -27.79
CA TRP A 287 16.06 -0.80 -27.81
C TRP A 287 14.77 -0.26 -28.44
N ASN A 288 13.91 -1.13 -28.99
CA ASN A 288 12.75 -0.74 -29.80
C ASN A 288 11.48 -1.53 -29.45
N SER A 289 11.40 -2.08 -28.23
CA SER A 289 10.21 -2.81 -27.80
C SER A 289 9.02 -1.86 -27.74
N ASN A 290 7.98 -2.16 -28.52
CA ASN A 290 6.70 -1.47 -28.40
C ASN A 290 6.15 -1.67 -26.98
N SER A 291 5.37 -0.69 -26.51
CA SER A 291 4.70 -0.77 -25.22
C SER A 291 3.25 -0.35 -25.32
N CYS A 292 2.46 -0.74 -24.33
CA CYS A 292 1.08 -0.34 -24.20
C CYS A 292 0.78 0.18 -22.79
N THR A 293 -0.24 1.01 -22.68
CA THR A 293 -0.79 1.46 -21.40
C THR A 293 -1.66 0.35 -20.82
N ILE A 294 -1.45 0.08 -19.53
CA ILE A 294 -2.32 -0.78 -18.73
C ILE A 294 -2.87 0.10 -17.61
N HIS A 295 -4.19 0.27 -17.59
CA HIS A 295 -4.88 1.11 -16.64
C HIS A 295 -5.91 0.30 -15.85
N PRO A 296 -5.53 -0.18 -14.65
CA PRO A 296 -6.43 -0.89 -13.77
C PRO A 296 -7.45 0.04 -13.10
N VAL A 297 -8.67 -0.45 -13.00
CA VAL A 297 -9.79 0.20 -12.32
C VAL A 297 -10.44 -0.80 -11.37
N VAL A 298 -10.68 -0.39 -10.13
CA VAL A 298 -11.39 -1.20 -9.14
C VAL A 298 -12.65 -0.47 -8.72
N ILE A 299 -13.79 -1.11 -8.97
CA ILE A 299 -15.10 -0.57 -8.65
C ILE A 299 -15.63 -1.31 -7.41
N HIS A 300 -15.87 -0.56 -6.34
CA HIS A 300 -16.60 -1.03 -5.17
C HIS A 300 -18.02 -0.48 -5.22
N CYS A 301 -19.01 -1.36 -5.32
CA CYS A 301 -20.42 -0.98 -5.30
C CYS A 301 -21.24 -2.00 -4.48
N LYS A 302 -22.55 -1.80 -4.43
CA LYS A 302 -23.48 -2.79 -3.89
C LYS A 302 -24.48 -3.18 -4.96
N ASP A 303 -24.86 -4.45 -4.97
CA ASP A 303 -25.97 -4.90 -5.80
C ASP A 303 -27.31 -4.36 -5.26
N THR A 304 -28.38 -4.55 -6.03
CA THR A 304 -29.78 -4.31 -5.66
C THR A 304 -30.17 -4.97 -4.33
N SER A 305 -29.55 -6.10 -3.98
CA SER A 305 -29.71 -6.79 -2.69
C SER A 305 -28.84 -6.23 -1.55
N ASN A 306 -28.19 -5.08 -1.73
CA ASN A 306 -27.25 -4.46 -0.79
C ASN A 306 -25.99 -5.29 -0.47
N VAL A 307 -25.68 -6.31 -1.27
CA VAL A 307 -24.47 -7.12 -1.14
C VAL A 307 -23.29 -6.37 -1.74
N LYS A 308 -22.16 -6.32 -1.03
CA LYS A 308 -20.94 -5.66 -1.50
C LYS A 308 -20.35 -6.40 -2.70
N LEU A 309 -20.11 -5.66 -3.77
CA LEU A 309 -19.46 -6.12 -4.99
C LEU A 309 -18.11 -5.43 -5.16
N ILE A 310 -17.13 -6.17 -5.66
CA ILE A 310 -15.81 -5.66 -6.05
C ILE A 310 -15.58 -6.11 -7.49
N ILE A 311 -15.54 -5.16 -8.40
CA ILE A 311 -15.43 -5.42 -9.83
C ILE A 311 -14.07 -4.92 -10.31
N PRO A 312 -13.12 -5.82 -10.59
CA PRO A 312 -11.86 -5.47 -11.20
C PRO A 312 -12.03 -5.30 -12.71
N LEU A 313 -11.68 -4.12 -13.20
CA LEU A 313 -11.64 -3.76 -14.62
C LEU A 313 -10.19 -3.41 -14.98
N CYS A 314 -9.78 -3.71 -16.21
CA CYS A 314 -8.49 -3.31 -16.72
C CYS A 314 -8.64 -2.81 -18.15
N ILE A 315 -8.26 -1.55 -18.35
CA ILE A 315 -8.26 -0.90 -19.65
C ILE A 315 -6.87 -1.04 -20.26
N ILE A 316 -6.82 -1.45 -21.51
CA ILE A 316 -5.58 -1.61 -22.29
C ILE A 316 -5.65 -0.63 -23.47
N SER A 317 -4.57 0.11 -23.71
CA SER A 317 -4.51 1.10 -24.79
C SER A 317 -3.13 1.18 -25.42
N ASP A 318 -3.09 1.49 -26.70
CA ASP A 318 -1.89 1.82 -27.47
C ASP A 318 -1.48 3.30 -27.37
N ASP A 319 -2.32 4.17 -26.77
CA ASP A 319 -1.89 5.51 -26.41
C ASP A 319 -1.04 5.49 -25.14
N LEU A 320 0.09 6.24 -25.14
CA LEU A 320 1.08 6.28 -24.07
C LEU A 320 1.17 7.67 -23.39
N LYS A 321 0.34 8.64 -23.78
CA LYS A 321 0.47 10.04 -23.32
C LYS A 321 -0.02 10.23 -21.89
N HIS A 322 -0.97 9.38 -21.45
CA HIS A 322 -1.59 9.41 -20.12
C HIS A 322 -2.14 10.80 -19.76
N ASP A 323 -2.69 11.49 -20.76
CA ASP A 323 -3.19 12.84 -20.62
C ASP A 323 -4.68 12.89 -20.23
N ILE A 324 -5.23 14.11 -20.22
CA ILE A 324 -6.63 14.38 -19.87
C ILE A 324 -7.60 13.65 -20.81
N SER A 325 -7.24 13.52 -22.09
CA SER A 325 -8.07 12.86 -23.10
C SER A 325 -8.16 11.37 -22.83
N MET A 326 -7.03 10.75 -22.46
CA MET A 326 -6.99 9.36 -22.01
C MET A 326 -7.83 9.14 -20.75
N VAL A 327 -7.68 10.01 -19.74
CA VAL A 327 -8.48 9.94 -18.50
C VAL A 327 -9.98 10.10 -18.77
N TYR A 328 -10.38 10.99 -19.67
CA TYR A 328 -11.77 11.18 -20.06
C TYR A 328 -12.34 9.94 -20.76
N GLU A 329 -11.58 9.32 -21.67
CA GLU A 329 -12.03 8.11 -22.37
C GLU A 329 -12.10 6.90 -21.41
N ILE A 330 -11.21 6.82 -20.43
CA ILE A 330 -11.32 5.88 -19.31
C ILE A 330 -12.63 6.10 -18.54
N GLN A 331 -12.94 7.33 -18.14
CA GLN A 331 -14.19 7.65 -17.42
C GLN A 331 -15.42 7.30 -18.24
N LYS A 332 -15.42 7.59 -19.54
CA LYS A 332 -16.49 7.22 -20.47
C LYS A 332 -16.70 5.71 -20.55
N ASN A 333 -15.63 4.92 -20.62
CA ASN A 333 -15.71 3.46 -20.66
C ASN A 333 -16.21 2.86 -19.33
N VAL A 334 -15.71 3.38 -18.20
CA VAL A 334 -16.16 2.97 -16.85
C VAL A 334 -17.62 3.31 -16.62
N THR A 335 -18.04 4.53 -16.97
CA THR A 335 -19.43 4.98 -16.80
C THR A 335 -20.39 4.22 -17.71
N ALA A 336 -20.01 3.93 -18.96
CA ALA A 336 -20.79 3.09 -19.86
C ALA A 336 -20.97 1.67 -19.29
N PHE A 337 -19.88 1.04 -18.83
CA PHE A 337 -19.93 -0.27 -18.18
C PHE A 337 -20.86 -0.28 -16.97
N LEU A 338 -20.76 0.73 -16.11
CA LEU A 338 -21.62 0.87 -14.92
C LEU A 338 -23.10 1.00 -15.29
N LYS A 339 -23.43 1.80 -16.32
CA LYS A 339 -24.82 1.97 -16.75
C LYS A 339 -25.43 0.70 -17.33
N GLU A 340 -24.65 -0.03 -18.11
CA GLU A 340 -25.12 -1.26 -18.77
C GLU A 340 -25.34 -2.38 -17.75
N ASN A 341 -24.41 -2.56 -16.82
CA ASN A 341 -24.41 -3.71 -15.91
C ASN A 341 -25.05 -3.40 -14.55
N TYR A 342 -25.07 -2.14 -14.13
CA TYR A 342 -25.53 -1.69 -12.82
C TYR A 342 -26.35 -0.39 -12.92
N PRO A 343 -27.51 -0.40 -13.61
CA PRO A 343 -28.29 0.81 -13.92
C PRO A 343 -28.84 1.54 -12.70
N HIS A 344 -28.85 0.90 -11.51
CA HIS A 344 -29.25 1.53 -10.25
C HIS A 344 -28.20 2.50 -9.70
N ILE A 345 -26.98 2.48 -10.22
CA ILE A 345 -25.90 3.38 -9.80
C ILE A 345 -26.10 4.73 -10.48
N THR A 346 -26.24 5.78 -9.66
CA THR A 346 -26.46 7.16 -10.11
C THR A 346 -25.33 8.11 -9.70
N ASN A 347 -24.50 7.70 -8.74
CA ASN A 347 -23.37 8.48 -8.23
C ASN A 347 -22.07 7.69 -8.35
N ILE A 348 -20.97 8.38 -8.65
CA ILE A 348 -19.63 7.84 -8.67
C ILE A 348 -18.74 8.67 -7.74
N HIS A 349 -17.89 8.00 -6.97
CA HIS A 349 -16.82 8.62 -6.22
C HIS A 349 -15.48 8.09 -6.73
N TYR A 350 -14.76 8.90 -7.49
CA TYR A 350 -13.44 8.57 -8.01
C TYR A 350 -12.34 8.75 -6.97
N PHE A 351 -11.40 7.82 -6.97
CA PHE A 351 -10.15 7.88 -6.23
C PHE A 351 -8.98 7.62 -7.17
N SER A 352 -7.97 8.48 -7.12
CA SER A 352 -6.73 8.34 -7.87
C SER A 352 -5.56 8.96 -7.11
N ASP A 353 -4.36 8.78 -7.64
CA ASP A 353 -3.21 9.54 -7.15
C ASP A 353 -3.34 11.05 -7.48
N GLY A 354 -2.47 11.84 -6.86
CA GLY A 354 -2.43 13.29 -7.03
C GLY A 354 -1.56 13.77 -8.20
N CYS A 355 -1.21 12.91 -9.16
CA CYS A 355 -0.31 13.28 -10.26
C CYS A 355 -0.95 14.38 -11.12
N ALA A 356 -0.29 15.55 -11.20
CA ALA A 356 -0.85 16.71 -11.91
C ALA A 356 -0.93 16.49 -13.43
N GLY A 357 0.06 15.79 -14.01
CA GLY A 357 0.05 15.48 -15.44
C GLY A 357 -1.10 14.57 -15.86
N GLN A 358 -1.58 13.73 -14.94
CA GLN A 358 -2.57 12.68 -15.22
C GLN A 358 -3.95 13.05 -14.67
N TYR A 359 -4.09 13.14 -13.35
CA TYR A 359 -5.39 13.27 -12.68
C TYR A 359 -5.65 14.65 -12.06
N LYS A 360 -4.74 15.16 -11.21
CA LYS A 360 -4.99 16.34 -10.39
C LYS A 360 -4.65 17.65 -11.11
N ASN A 361 -5.44 18.00 -12.13
CA ASN A 361 -5.30 19.23 -12.90
C ASN A 361 -6.64 19.94 -13.14
N LYS A 362 -6.55 21.22 -13.52
CA LYS A 362 -7.71 22.09 -13.78
C LYS A 362 -8.67 21.55 -14.84
N TYR A 363 -8.14 20.82 -15.81
CA TYR A 363 -8.90 20.29 -16.94
C TYR A 363 -9.78 19.12 -16.52
N ASN A 364 -9.25 18.21 -15.70
CA ASN A 364 -10.04 17.14 -15.09
C ASN A 364 -11.09 17.69 -14.11
N PHE A 365 -10.81 18.78 -13.40
CA PHE A 365 -11.83 19.46 -12.59
C PHE A 365 -12.95 20.04 -13.45
N MET A 366 -12.64 20.62 -14.61
CA MET A 366 -13.67 21.06 -15.55
C MET A 366 -14.52 19.89 -16.07
N ASN A 367 -13.88 18.78 -16.44
CA ASN A 367 -14.59 17.56 -16.84
C ASN A 367 -15.46 17.01 -15.70
N LEU A 368 -15.01 17.11 -14.44
CA LEU A 368 -15.79 16.73 -13.27
C LEU A 368 -17.06 17.59 -13.12
N CYS A 369 -16.97 18.90 -13.34
CA CYS A 369 -18.14 19.79 -13.32
C CYS A 369 -19.17 19.45 -14.40
N LEU A 370 -18.73 18.96 -15.55
CA LEU A 370 -19.59 18.55 -16.68
C LEU A 370 -19.95 17.06 -16.67
N HIS A 371 -19.47 16.30 -15.68
CA HIS A 371 -19.61 14.85 -15.62
C HIS A 371 -21.08 14.40 -15.64
N GLU A 372 -21.97 15.08 -14.92
CA GLU A 372 -23.40 14.76 -14.95
C GLU A 372 -24.04 15.07 -16.31
N LYS A 373 -23.59 16.13 -16.98
CA LYS A 373 -24.08 16.49 -18.31
C LYS A 373 -23.66 15.44 -19.35
N ASP A 374 -22.39 15.05 -19.32
CA ASP A 374 -21.76 14.17 -20.30
C ASP A 374 -22.13 12.70 -20.06
N PHE A 375 -22.01 12.24 -18.82
CA PHE A 375 -22.18 10.84 -18.46
C PHE A 375 -23.48 10.56 -17.71
N LYS A 376 -24.37 11.52 -17.47
CA LYS A 376 -25.66 11.30 -16.77
C LYS A 376 -25.51 10.65 -15.38
N LEU A 377 -24.35 10.82 -14.76
CA LEU A 377 -24.00 10.31 -13.44
C LEU A 377 -23.35 11.44 -12.65
N LYS A 378 -23.74 11.61 -11.39
CA LYS A 378 -23.07 12.57 -10.51
C LYS A 378 -21.72 12.03 -10.10
N ALA A 379 -20.71 12.89 -10.03
CA ALA A 379 -19.37 12.48 -9.67
C ALA A 379 -18.76 13.35 -8.57
N GLN A 380 -18.03 12.69 -7.68
CA GLN A 380 -17.08 13.31 -6.76
C GLN A 380 -15.71 12.70 -7.01
N TRP A 381 -14.64 13.44 -6.70
CA TRP A 381 -13.27 12.95 -6.86
C TRP A 381 -12.45 13.30 -5.64
N SER A 382 -11.81 12.29 -5.05
CA SER A 382 -10.84 12.44 -3.96
C SER A 382 -9.48 11.89 -4.38
N PHE A 383 -8.41 12.45 -3.82
CA PHE A 383 -7.04 12.09 -4.18
C PHE A 383 -6.30 11.55 -2.97
N PHE A 384 -5.41 10.59 -3.20
CA PHE A 384 -4.48 10.12 -2.19
C PHE A 384 -3.33 11.12 -1.98
N ALA A 385 -2.72 11.07 -0.79
CA ALA A 385 -1.56 11.86 -0.47
C ALA A 385 -0.38 11.43 -1.35
N THR A 386 0.53 12.37 -1.61
CA THR A 386 1.71 12.13 -2.45
C THR A 386 2.47 10.88 -1.99
N SER A 387 2.73 9.96 -2.93
CA SER A 387 3.38 8.66 -2.69
C SER A 387 2.64 7.66 -1.78
N HIS A 388 1.35 7.88 -1.50
CA HIS A 388 0.49 6.97 -0.72
C HIS A 388 -0.76 6.52 -1.49
N GLY A 389 -0.73 6.56 -2.82
CA GLY A 389 -1.84 6.17 -3.70
C GLY A 389 -1.87 4.70 -4.11
N LYS A 390 -1.08 3.82 -3.48
CA LYS A 390 -1.05 2.40 -3.83
C LYS A 390 -2.35 1.71 -3.41
N THR A 391 -2.97 0.99 -4.33
CA THR A 391 -4.28 0.37 -4.13
C THR A 391 -4.34 -1.03 -4.73
N GLU A 392 -5.53 -1.63 -4.73
CA GLU A 392 -5.83 -2.88 -5.42
C GLU A 392 -5.52 -2.79 -6.94
N CYS A 393 -5.49 -1.58 -7.52
CA CYS A 393 -5.12 -1.34 -8.92
C CYS A 393 -3.71 -1.85 -9.24
N ASP A 394 -2.73 -1.64 -8.37
CA ASP A 394 -1.36 -2.16 -8.53
C ASP A 394 -1.34 -3.69 -8.70
N GLY A 395 -2.21 -4.37 -7.93
CA GLY A 395 -2.33 -5.82 -7.95
C GLY A 395 -2.87 -6.37 -9.27
N ILE A 396 -3.84 -5.67 -9.88
CA ILE A 396 -4.40 -6.00 -11.20
C ILE A 396 -3.34 -5.76 -12.27
N GLY A 397 -2.75 -4.56 -12.31
CA GLY A 397 -1.74 -4.19 -13.31
C GLY A 397 -0.55 -5.15 -13.31
N GLY A 398 -0.02 -5.46 -12.12
CA GLY A 398 1.04 -6.45 -12.00
C GLY A 398 0.62 -7.85 -12.46
N THR A 399 -0.66 -8.23 -12.34
CA THR A 399 -1.15 -9.59 -12.64
C THR A 399 -1.27 -9.77 -14.14
N VAL A 400 -1.83 -8.77 -14.81
CA VAL A 400 -1.90 -8.70 -16.27
C VAL A 400 -0.50 -8.81 -16.86
N LYS A 401 0.44 -7.95 -16.42
CA LYS A 401 1.82 -7.96 -16.90
C LYS A 401 2.54 -9.28 -16.67
N ARG A 402 2.38 -9.88 -15.48
CA ARG A 402 2.98 -11.17 -15.17
C ARG A 402 2.46 -12.28 -16.09
N LEU A 403 1.14 -12.35 -16.28
CA LEU A 403 0.53 -13.40 -17.09
C LEU A 403 0.86 -13.22 -18.57
N ALA A 404 0.82 -11.99 -19.07
CA ALA A 404 1.26 -11.66 -20.43
C ALA A 404 2.72 -12.04 -20.65
N ARG A 405 3.62 -11.65 -19.74
CA ARG A 405 5.04 -12.00 -19.83
C ARG A 405 5.26 -13.50 -19.79
N LYS A 406 4.57 -14.20 -18.87
CA LYS A 406 4.66 -15.66 -18.78
C LYS A 406 4.21 -16.30 -20.10
N GLN A 407 3.12 -15.81 -20.69
CA GLN A 407 2.62 -16.32 -21.95
C GLN A 407 3.62 -16.13 -23.09
N SER A 408 4.18 -14.92 -23.22
CA SER A 408 5.19 -14.62 -24.24
C SER A 408 6.44 -15.50 -24.13
N LEU A 409 6.82 -15.89 -22.91
CA LEU A 409 7.98 -16.77 -22.64
C LEU A 409 7.67 -18.28 -22.77
N GLN A 410 6.41 -18.65 -23.04
CA GLN A 410 5.99 -20.05 -23.16
C GLN A 410 5.45 -20.40 -24.56
N HIS A 411 5.16 -19.40 -25.38
CA HIS A 411 4.57 -19.62 -26.70
C HIS A 411 5.61 -19.96 -27.77
N HIS A 412 5.15 -20.78 -28.74
CA HIS A 412 5.88 -21.02 -29.99
C HIS A 412 6.06 -19.71 -30.77
N LEU A 413 7.08 -19.65 -31.62
CA LEU A 413 7.50 -18.47 -32.39
C LEU A 413 6.35 -17.74 -33.12
N ASP A 414 5.29 -18.45 -33.49
CA ASP A 414 4.19 -17.92 -34.31
C ASP A 414 3.05 -17.25 -33.51
N ARG A 415 3.14 -17.20 -32.17
CA ARG A 415 2.06 -16.66 -31.30
C ARG A 415 2.60 -15.74 -30.22
N GLN A 416 3.45 -14.80 -30.61
CA GLN A 416 4.01 -13.79 -29.72
C GLN A 416 3.01 -12.64 -29.51
N ILE A 417 2.96 -12.10 -28.30
CA ILE A 417 2.16 -10.91 -27.97
C ILE A 417 3.05 -9.70 -28.23
N THR A 418 2.84 -9.03 -29.36
CA THR A 418 3.66 -7.90 -29.82
C THR A 418 2.85 -6.62 -30.05
N THR A 419 1.52 -6.72 -30.03
CA THR A 419 0.60 -5.60 -30.19
C THR A 419 -0.38 -5.49 -29.01
N THR A 420 -0.93 -4.29 -28.83
CA THR A 420 -1.95 -3.99 -27.83
C THR A 420 -3.20 -4.86 -28.01
N ASN A 421 -3.64 -5.07 -29.26
CA ASN A 421 -4.81 -5.90 -29.57
C ASN A 421 -4.57 -7.38 -29.21
N GLU A 422 -3.40 -7.93 -29.54
CA GLU A 422 -3.04 -9.30 -29.14
C GLU A 422 -3.02 -9.46 -27.62
N LEU A 423 -2.49 -8.46 -26.90
CA LEU A 423 -2.50 -8.46 -25.44
C LEU A 423 -3.93 -8.42 -24.89
N PHE A 424 -4.78 -7.57 -25.45
CA PHE A 424 -6.18 -7.46 -25.05
C PHE A 424 -6.94 -8.78 -25.24
N GLU A 425 -6.83 -9.40 -26.41
CA GLU A 425 -7.49 -10.68 -26.71
C GLU A 425 -6.95 -11.81 -25.81
N PHE A 426 -5.63 -11.86 -25.60
CA PHE A 426 -5.03 -12.79 -24.64
C PHE A 426 -5.63 -12.62 -23.24
N CYS A 427 -5.69 -11.39 -22.74
CA CYS A 427 -6.19 -11.09 -21.40
C CYS A 427 -7.66 -11.46 -21.25
N LYS A 428 -8.49 -11.08 -22.21
CA LYS A 428 -9.93 -11.36 -22.25
C LYS A 428 -10.23 -12.87 -22.21
N VAL A 429 -9.44 -13.67 -22.93
CA VAL A 429 -9.63 -15.14 -22.99
C VAL A 429 -9.08 -15.86 -21.76
N ASN A 430 -7.92 -15.44 -21.25
CA ASN A 430 -7.16 -16.23 -20.27
C ASN A 430 -7.30 -15.75 -18.82
N ILE A 431 -7.85 -14.55 -18.58
CA ILE A 431 -7.95 -13.94 -17.26
C ILE A 431 -9.43 -13.69 -16.92
N ALA A 432 -10.13 -14.74 -16.50
CA ALA A 432 -11.58 -14.69 -16.28
C ALA A 432 -12.04 -13.76 -15.15
N ASN A 433 -11.19 -13.49 -14.16
CA ASN A 433 -11.57 -12.72 -12.97
C ASN A 433 -11.46 -11.20 -13.14
N ILE A 434 -11.00 -10.71 -14.31
CA ILE A 434 -10.84 -9.27 -14.58
C ILE A 434 -11.60 -8.97 -15.87
N THR A 435 -12.44 -7.93 -15.85
CA THR A 435 -13.07 -7.43 -17.06
C THR A 435 -12.05 -6.60 -17.84
N PHE A 436 -11.92 -6.84 -19.13
CA PHE A 436 -11.01 -6.09 -19.99
C PHE A 436 -11.76 -5.19 -20.96
N GLN A 437 -11.24 -3.97 -21.15
CA GLN A 437 -11.69 -3.03 -22.18
C GLN A 437 -10.49 -2.52 -22.97
N HIS A 438 -10.72 -2.18 -24.23
CA HIS A 438 -9.70 -1.63 -25.12
C HIS A 438 -10.05 -0.20 -25.50
N ILE A 439 -9.08 0.71 -25.40
CA ILE A 439 -9.19 2.09 -25.89
C ILE A 439 -8.12 2.27 -26.95
N SER A 440 -8.52 2.51 -28.19
CA SER A 440 -7.55 2.79 -29.26
C SER A 440 -7.06 4.23 -29.20
N LYS A 441 -5.84 4.46 -29.69
CA LYS A 441 -5.27 5.80 -29.80
C LYS A 441 -6.13 6.75 -30.64
N GLU A 442 -6.78 6.25 -31.69
CA GLU A 442 -7.68 7.08 -32.51
C GLU A 442 -8.88 7.60 -31.71
N ALA A 443 -9.40 6.79 -30.78
CA ALA A 443 -10.48 7.22 -29.89
C ALA A 443 -10.01 8.31 -28.91
N VAL A 444 -8.78 8.20 -28.40
CA VAL A 444 -8.16 9.22 -27.54
C VAL A 444 -7.91 10.51 -28.31
N ASP A 445 -7.35 10.42 -29.52
CA ASP A 445 -7.06 11.58 -30.36
C ASP A 445 -8.37 12.29 -30.80
N SER A 446 -9.43 11.54 -31.13
CA SER A 446 -10.76 12.11 -31.41
C SER A 446 -11.38 12.81 -30.21
N THR A 447 -11.21 12.23 -29.02
CA THR A 447 -11.63 12.83 -27.75
C THR A 447 -10.86 14.11 -27.47
N SER A 448 -9.55 14.11 -27.73
CA SER A 448 -8.71 15.30 -27.59
C SER A 448 -9.24 16.47 -28.41
N LEU A 449 -9.56 16.25 -29.70
CA LEU A 449 -10.12 17.27 -30.57
C LEU A 449 -11.46 17.82 -30.05
N THR A 450 -12.29 16.95 -29.48
CA THR A 450 -13.58 17.35 -28.90
C THR A 450 -13.37 18.20 -27.65
N LEU A 451 -12.43 17.79 -26.79
CA LEU A 451 -12.11 18.50 -25.55
C LEU A 451 -11.36 19.81 -25.81
N GLU A 452 -10.58 19.94 -26.88
CA GLU A 452 -9.82 21.17 -27.17
C GLU A 452 -10.66 22.44 -27.10
N SER A 453 -11.88 22.41 -27.65
CA SER A 453 -12.82 23.54 -27.58
C SER A 453 -13.17 23.90 -26.13
N ARG A 454 -13.58 22.90 -25.34
CA ARG A 454 -13.89 23.01 -23.90
C ARG A 454 -12.70 23.47 -23.07
N LEU A 455 -11.50 23.01 -23.41
CA LEU A 455 -10.26 23.31 -22.68
C LEU A 455 -9.76 24.73 -22.99
N LYS A 456 -9.98 25.25 -24.20
CA LYS A 456 -9.68 26.65 -24.54
C LYS A 456 -10.52 27.63 -23.70
N ASP A 457 -11.80 27.33 -23.49
CA ASP A 457 -12.69 28.16 -22.66
C ASP A 457 -12.23 28.23 -21.19
N THR A 458 -11.48 27.24 -20.70
CA THR A 458 -10.91 27.28 -19.33
C THR A 458 -9.76 28.28 -19.15
N GLN A 459 -9.18 28.80 -20.24
CA GLN A 459 -8.18 29.87 -20.15
C GLN A 459 -8.82 31.25 -19.91
N LEU A 460 -10.11 31.42 -20.22
CA LEU A 460 -10.83 32.70 -20.08
C LEU A 460 -11.29 33.01 -18.65
N PHE A 461 -11.21 32.06 -17.72
CA PHE A 461 -11.43 32.29 -16.29
C PHE A 461 -10.14 32.75 -15.58
N GLN A 462 -9.41 33.70 -16.16
CA GLN A 462 -8.44 34.49 -15.39
C GLN A 462 -9.22 35.45 -14.48
N GLU A 463 -8.75 35.54 -13.23
CA GLU A 463 -9.40 36.14 -12.07
C GLU A 463 -10.06 37.51 -12.33
N PRO A 464 -11.25 37.81 -11.76
CA PRO A 464 -11.55 39.19 -11.46
C PRO A 464 -10.52 39.67 -10.41
N ASP A 465 -9.77 40.68 -10.80
CA ASP A 465 -8.81 41.44 -10.02
C ASP A 465 -9.34 41.69 -8.59
N TYR A 466 -8.88 40.91 -7.60
CA TYR A 466 -9.15 41.19 -6.17
C TYR A 466 -8.20 42.29 -5.68
N SER A 467 -8.25 43.44 -6.32
CA SER A 467 -7.64 44.69 -5.88
C SER A 467 -8.75 45.70 -5.61
N THR A 468 -9.68 45.39 -4.70
CA THR A 468 -10.54 46.42 -4.11
C THR A 468 -11.02 46.03 -2.71
N THR A 469 -10.40 46.68 -1.73
CA THR A 469 -11.01 47.17 -0.48
C THR A 469 -11.84 46.20 0.37
N PHE A 470 -11.25 45.77 1.49
CA PHE A 470 -11.99 45.70 2.76
C PHE A 470 -11.18 46.38 3.85
N SER A 471 -11.37 47.70 3.94
CA SER A 471 -11.28 48.44 5.18
C SER A 471 -12.64 48.34 5.90
N GLN A 472 -12.70 47.61 7.00
CA GLN A 472 -13.32 47.98 8.28
C GLN A 472 -13.17 46.83 9.27
#